data_AF-A0A968T3A6-F1
#
_entry.id   AF-A0A968T3A6-F1
#
_cell.length_a   1.000
_cell.length_b   1.000
_cell.length_c   1.000
_cell.angle_alpha   90.00
_cell.angle_beta   90.00
_cell.angle_gamma   90.00
#
_symmetry.space_group_name_H-M   'P 1'
#
loop_
_entity.id
_entity.type
_entity.pdbx_description
1 polymer ?
#
loop_
_entity_poly.entity_id
_entity_poly.type
_entity_poly.pdbx_seq_one_letter_code
_entity_poly.pdbx_strand_id
1 'polypeptide(L)'
;MEEAIKTLGIPRTVFVRPSLLMGNRNEFRLGEEIAKTMAGLMNLILFGSLKKYRPIDASKVATAMITVANTETPDSIYESDKLDLLSQ
;
A
#
# COMPACT_ATOMS: atom_id res chain seq x y z
N MET A 1 8.69 0.99 -15.60
CA MET A 1 9.07 -0.34 -15.07
C MET A 1 7.89 -1.30 -15.11
N GLU A 2 6.76 -1.01 -14.46
CA GLU A 2 5.58 -1.90 -14.48
C GLU A 2 5.07 -2.25 -15.89
N GLU A 3 5.00 -1.27 -16.79
CA GLU A 3 4.60 -1.50 -18.19
C GLU A 3 5.49 -2.51 -18.93
N ALA A 4 6.80 -2.52 -18.63
CA ALA A 4 7.71 -3.51 -19.20
C ALA A 4 7.50 -4.91 -18.64
N ILE A 5 6.99 -5.03 -17.40
CA ILE A 5 6.64 -6.33 -16.81
C ILE A 5 5.36 -6.88 -17.43
N LYS A 6 4.38 -6.01 -17.73
CA LYS A 6 3.13 -6.40 -18.41
C LYS A 6 3.38 -7.06 -19.77
N THR A 7 4.44 -6.68 -20.47
CA THR A 7 4.78 -7.24 -21.79
C THR A 7 5.48 -8.61 -21.74
N LEU A 8 5.85 -9.11 -20.56
CA LEU A 8 6.60 -10.38 -20.42
C LEU A 8 5.72 -11.63 -20.52
N GLY A 9 4.39 -11.50 -20.62
CA GLY A 9 3.48 -12.65 -20.74
C GLY A 9 3.44 -13.55 -19.50
N ILE A 10 3.78 -13.01 -18.32
CA ILE A 10 3.67 -13.75 -17.06
C ILE A 10 2.19 -14.08 -16.81
N PRO A 11 1.82 -15.36 -16.59
CA PRO A 11 0.42 -15.79 -16.50
C PRO A 11 -0.41 -15.01 -15.48
N ARG A 12 0.25 -14.59 -14.38
CA ARG A 12 -0.36 -13.76 -13.36
C ARG A 12 0.62 -12.71 -12.85
N THR A 13 0.29 -11.45 -13.04
CA THR A 13 1.06 -10.30 -12.53
C THR A 13 0.16 -9.41 -11.70
N VAL A 14 0.60 -9.10 -10.49
CA VAL A 14 -0.10 -8.19 -9.57
C VAL A 14 0.87 -7.07 -9.18
N PHE A 15 0.42 -5.82 -9.31
CA PHE A 15 1.16 -4.64 -8.90
C PHE A 15 0.60 -4.11 -7.58
N VAL A 16 1.47 -4.02 -6.58
CA VAL A 16 1.14 -3.57 -5.23
C VAL A 16 1.74 -2.18 -5.05
N ARG A 17 0.88 -1.18 -4.82
CA ARG A 17 1.25 0.24 -4.72
C ARG A 17 0.90 0.76 -3.32
N PRO A 18 1.73 0.45 -2.32
CA PRO A 18 1.51 0.99 -0.98
C PRO A 18 1.79 2.49 -0.98
N SER A 19 1.15 3.18 -0.04
CA SER A 19 1.47 4.57 0.29
C SER A 19 2.76 4.62 1.13
N LEU A 20 2.90 5.64 1.98
CA LEU A 20 4.01 5.72 2.93
C LEU A 20 4.03 4.49 3.87
N LEU A 21 5.02 3.62 3.68
CA LEU A 21 5.23 2.42 4.49
C LEU A 21 5.71 2.77 5.89
N MET A 22 4.89 2.44 6.89
CA MET A 22 5.21 2.49 8.30
C MET A 22 5.73 1.14 8.81
N GLY A 23 6.47 1.14 9.90
CA GLY A 23 6.98 -0.06 10.55
C GLY A 23 8.31 0.18 11.25
N ASN A 24 8.76 -0.81 12.00
CA ASN A 24 10.02 -0.71 12.76
C ASN A 24 11.21 -0.75 11.78
N ARG A 25 11.88 0.38 11.60
CA ARG A 25 13.05 0.51 10.70
C ARG A 25 14.20 1.14 11.47
N ASN A 26 15.43 0.70 11.17
CA ASN A 26 16.67 1.31 11.68
C ASN A 26 17.10 2.57 10.90
N GLU A 27 16.34 3.00 9.88
CA GLU A 27 16.64 4.18 9.08
C GLU A 27 15.44 5.12 8.97
N PHE A 28 15.68 6.40 9.27
CA PHE A 28 14.74 7.49 9.11
C PHE A 28 14.56 7.88 7.65
N ARG A 29 13.31 7.94 7.17
CA ARG A 29 12.98 8.59 5.90
C ARG A 29 11.92 9.65 6.13
N LEU A 30 12.33 10.92 6.16
CA LEU A 30 11.54 12.18 6.12
C LEU A 30 10.34 12.32 7.11
N GLY A 31 10.00 11.26 7.84
CA GLY A 31 8.74 11.12 8.55
C GLY A 31 8.81 11.43 10.03
N GLU A 32 9.97 11.72 10.62
CA GLU A 32 10.01 11.96 12.07
C GLU A 32 9.33 13.27 12.47
N GLU A 33 9.53 14.34 11.69
CA GLU A 33 8.85 15.62 11.92
C GLU A 33 7.43 15.64 11.36
N ILE A 34 7.21 15.06 10.18
CA ILE A 34 5.90 15.06 9.51
C ILE A 34 4.91 14.13 10.23
N ALA A 35 5.35 12.98 10.76
CA ALA A 35 4.47 12.04 11.45
C ALA A 35 4.00 12.53 12.83
N LYS A 36 4.82 13.32 13.54
CA LYS A 36 4.45 13.86 14.87
C LYS A 36 3.28 14.85 14.80
N THR A 37 3.16 15.62 13.72
CA THR A 37 2.12 16.65 13.56
C THR A 37 1.01 16.27 12.58
N MET A 38 1.30 15.51 11.51
CA MET A 38 0.30 15.22 10.46
C MET A 38 -0.49 13.91 10.66
N ALA A 39 -0.03 12.96 11.48
CA ALA A 39 -0.70 11.65 11.61
C ALA A 39 -2.16 11.76 12.11
N GLY A 40 -2.44 12.72 13.01
CA GLY A 40 -3.81 12.98 13.48
C GLY A 40 -4.68 13.70 12.44
N LEU A 41 -4.12 14.68 11.73
CA LEU A 41 -4.86 15.52 10.76
C LEU A 41 -5.11 14.79 9.43
N MET A 42 -4.18 13.97 8.98
CA MET A 42 -4.29 13.25 7.70
C MET A 42 -5.44 12.24 7.71
N ASN A 43 -5.73 11.61 8.83
CA ASN A 43 -6.89 10.70 8.94
C ASN A 43 -8.23 11.43 8.83
N LEU A 44 -8.28 12.72 9.20
CA LEU A 44 -9.46 13.56 9.09
C LEU A 44 -9.63 14.14 7.68
N ILE A 45 -8.54 14.50 7.01
CA ILE A 45 -8.55 15.16 5.69
C ILE A 45 -8.60 14.15 4.53
N LEU A 46 -7.96 13.00 4.66
CA LEU A 46 -7.86 12.00 3.58
C LEU A 46 -9.08 11.06 3.59
N PHE A 47 -10.28 11.59 3.29
CA PHE A 47 -11.51 10.81 3.12
C PHE A 47 -11.80 10.55 1.63
N GLY A 48 -12.68 9.58 1.35
CA GLY A 48 -13.02 9.19 -0.03
C GLY A 48 -11.81 8.65 -0.83
N SER A 49 -11.60 9.17 -2.03
CA SER A 49 -10.52 8.78 -2.96
C SER A 49 -9.11 9.11 -2.47
N LEU A 50 -9.00 9.94 -1.43
CA LEU A 50 -7.73 10.32 -0.84
C LEU A 50 -7.19 9.29 0.17
N LYS A 51 -8.01 8.28 0.55
CA LYS A 51 -7.60 7.22 1.48
C LYS A 51 -6.34 6.49 1.05
N LYS A 52 -6.10 6.32 -0.25
CA LYS A 52 -4.91 5.68 -0.81
C LYS A 52 -3.59 6.38 -0.49
N TYR A 53 -3.62 7.62 0.00
CA TYR A 53 -2.43 8.35 0.43
C TYR A 53 -2.17 8.26 1.94
N ARG A 54 -3.07 7.64 2.71
CA ARG A 54 -2.86 7.41 4.14
C ARG A 54 -1.71 6.43 4.31
N PRO A 55 -0.77 6.68 5.22
CA PRO A 55 0.29 5.74 5.50
C PRO A 55 -0.23 4.35 5.86
N ILE A 56 0.49 3.31 5.47
CA ILE A 56 0.12 1.90 5.69
C ILE A 56 1.28 1.17 6.36
N ASP A 57 0.96 0.31 7.34
CA ASP A 57 1.98 -0.51 8.00
C ASP A 57 2.49 -1.61 7.05
N ALA A 58 3.80 -1.86 7.08
CA ALA A 58 4.43 -2.90 6.26
C ALA A 58 3.86 -4.30 6.54
N SER A 59 3.45 -4.59 7.78
CA SER A 59 2.80 -5.86 8.13
C SER A 59 1.47 -6.03 7.40
N LYS A 60 0.66 -4.96 7.30
CA LYS A 60 -0.61 -4.96 6.57
C LYS A 60 -0.40 -5.22 5.08
N VAL A 61 0.60 -4.58 4.48
CA VAL A 61 0.96 -4.83 3.08
C VAL A 61 1.35 -6.28 2.86
N ALA A 62 2.16 -6.86 3.75
CA ALA A 62 2.55 -8.27 3.66
C ALA A 62 1.34 -9.20 3.76
N THR A 63 0.43 -8.97 4.71
CA THR A 63 -0.82 -9.73 4.82
C THR A 63 -1.65 -9.63 3.54
N ALA A 64 -1.86 -8.42 3.03
CA ALA A 64 -2.60 -8.21 1.79
C ALA A 64 -1.96 -8.91 0.58
N MET A 65 -0.62 -8.90 0.48
CA MET A 65 0.10 -9.63 -0.57
C MET A 65 -0.15 -11.14 -0.50
N ILE A 66 -0.17 -11.72 0.71
CA ILE A 66 -0.50 -13.15 0.91
C ILE A 66 -1.95 -13.41 0.49
N THR A 67 -2.89 -12.56 0.89
CA THR A 67 -4.30 -12.68 0.49
C THR A 67 -4.44 -12.65 -1.03
N VAL A 68 -3.81 -11.66 -1.69
CA VAL A 68 -3.87 -11.53 -3.16
C VAL A 68 -3.14 -12.68 -3.86
N ALA A 69 -2.06 -13.20 -3.30
CA ALA A 69 -1.37 -14.37 -3.87
C ALA A 69 -2.26 -15.62 -3.90
N ASN A 70 -3.14 -15.78 -2.91
CA ASN A 70 -3.98 -16.97 -2.72
C ASN A 70 -5.43 -16.80 -3.21
N THR A 71 -5.79 -15.65 -3.78
CA THR A 71 -7.15 -15.38 -4.28
C THR A 71 -7.12 -15.11 -5.78
N GLU A 72 -8.10 -15.66 -6.49
CA GLU A 72 -8.36 -15.28 -7.87
C GLU A 72 -9.11 -13.96 -7.90
N THR A 73 -8.41 -12.92 -8.34
CA THR A 73 -8.95 -11.57 -8.38
C THR A 73 -8.80 -10.99 -9.77
N PRO A 74 -9.79 -10.22 -10.27
CA PRO A 74 -9.72 -9.58 -11.57
C PRO A 74 -8.80 -8.35 -11.56
N ASP A 75 -8.49 -7.81 -10.37
CA ASP A 75 -7.64 -6.64 -10.19
C ASP A 75 -6.16 -7.01 -10.35
N SER A 76 -5.48 -6.33 -11.28
CA SER A 76 -4.02 -6.44 -11.46
C SER A 76 -3.25 -5.39 -10.68
N ILE A 77 -3.92 -4.38 -10.11
CA ILE A 77 -3.29 -3.27 -9.36
C ILE A 77 -4.04 -3.05 -8.05
N TYR A 78 -3.29 -3.03 -6.95
CA TYR A 78 -3.78 -2.76 -5.60
C TYR A 78 -3.11 -1.52 -5.02
N GLU A 79 -3.87 -0.44 -4.94
CA GLU A 79 -3.48 0.79 -4.25
C GLU A 79 -3.62 0.63 -2.73
N SER A 80 -3.01 1.53 -1.97
CA SER A 80 -2.88 1.41 -0.51
C SER A 80 -4.19 1.24 0.26
N ASP A 81 -5.29 1.83 -0.20
CA ASP A 81 -6.61 1.70 0.43
C ASP A 81 -7.19 0.29 0.26
N LYS A 82 -7.04 -0.31 -0.93
CA LYS A 82 -7.40 -1.72 -1.16
C LYS A 82 -6.53 -2.66 -0.35
N LEU A 83 -5.22 -2.37 -0.24
CA LEU A 83 -4.30 -3.17 0.57
C LEU A 83 -4.69 -3.14 2.05
N ASP A 84 -5.06 -1.97 2.57
CA ASP A 84 -5.53 -1.84 3.96
C ASP A 84 -6.80 -2.67 4.20
N LEU A 85 -7.74 -2.68 3.24
CA LEU A 85 -8.97 -3.49 3.31
C LEU A 85 -8.70 -5.01 3.29
N LEU A 86 -7.71 -5.47 2.52
CA LEU A 86 -7.36 -6.89 2.39
C LEU A 86 -6.48 -7.41 3.54
N SER A 87 -6.09 -6.52 4.45
CA SER A 87 -5.23 -6.80 5.61
C SER A 87 -6.00 -6.88 6.93
N GLN A 88 -7.33 -6.73 6.90
CA GLN A 88 -8.23 -6.90 8.04
C GLN A 88 -8.67 -8.36 8.17
#